data_AF-A0A2N3TCF0-F1
#
_entry.id   AF-A0A2N3TCF0-F1
#
_cell.length_a   1.000
_cell.length_b   1.000
_cell.length_c   1.000
_cell.angle_alpha   90.00
_cell.angle_beta   90.00
_cell.angle_gamma   90.00
#
_symmetry.space_group_name_H-M   'P 1'
#
loop_
_entity.id
_entity.type
_entity.pdbx_description
1 polymer ?
#
loop_
_entity_poly.entity_id
_entity_poly.type
_entity_poly.pdbx_seq_one_letter_code
_entity_poly.pdbx_strand_id
1 'polypeptide(L)'
;MNKKLMKKINLTPVILFAAFALALSSCNKDDDAVPVVTPEGTENISLSLSKGYTEDLGEDINAFNIEIFLVSNEMTFNTDSGEFQGNGTVLEFDFHSSTNTLAAGTYSFEDYTTDRSALKFDGDIDITNGKGFSIKGGTVKISYDGDQTVLEYDLILDSINTDKNSTTKGSFKGLLAIIE
;
A
#
# COMPACT_ATOMS: atom_id res chain seq x y z
N MET A 1 -73.16 23.84 -3.76
CA MET A 1 -73.25 22.71 -4.69
C MET A 1 -71.86 22.12 -4.89
N ASN A 2 -71.74 20.83 -4.60
CA ASN A 2 -70.53 20.01 -4.66
C ASN A 2 -70.00 19.85 -6.09
N LYS A 3 -68.67 19.79 -6.25
CA LYS A 3 -67.95 18.55 -6.60
C LYS A 3 -66.44 18.82 -6.76
N LYS A 4 -65.67 18.32 -5.79
CA LYS A 4 -64.27 17.88 -5.95
C LYS A 4 -64.22 16.90 -7.13
N LEU A 5 -63.37 17.13 -8.12
CA LEU A 5 -63.03 16.12 -9.13
C LEU A 5 -61.61 15.60 -8.86
N MET A 6 -61.55 14.29 -8.63
CA MET A 6 -60.39 13.52 -8.17
C MET A 6 -59.36 13.30 -9.28
N LYS A 7 -58.11 13.14 -8.83
CA LYS A 7 -56.95 12.56 -9.54
C LYS A 7 -57.36 11.38 -10.42
N LYS A 8 -56.82 11.35 -11.65
CA LYS A 8 -56.58 10.10 -12.38
C LYS A 8 -55.08 9.83 -12.37
N ILE A 9 -54.69 8.85 -11.56
CA ILE A 9 -53.36 8.25 -11.58
C ILE A 9 -53.40 7.23 -12.71
N ASN A 10 -52.58 7.45 -13.75
CA ASN A 10 -52.36 6.44 -14.79
C ASN A 10 -51.41 5.39 -14.21
N LEU A 11 -51.97 4.26 -13.78
CA LEU A 11 -51.25 3.00 -13.64
C LEU A 11 -51.28 2.26 -14.98
N THR A 12 -50.23 1.47 -15.21
CA THR A 12 -50.13 0.23 -16.04
C THR A 12 -49.27 0.37 -17.32
N PRO A 13 -48.44 -0.63 -17.71
CA PRO A 13 -47.84 -1.76 -16.97
C PRO A 13 -46.31 -1.86 -17.08
N VAL A 14 -45.77 -2.63 -16.13
CA VAL A 14 -44.48 -3.34 -16.13
C VAL A 14 -44.29 -4.11 -17.45
N ILE A 15 -43.20 -3.86 -18.17
CA ILE A 15 -42.67 -4.79 -19.18
C ILE A 15 -41.29 -5.25 -18.71
N LEU A 16 -41.30 -6.50 -18.28
CA LEU A 16 -40.18 -7.37 -18.00
C LEU A 16 -39.44 -7.66 -19.33
N PHE A 17 -38.26 -7.08 -19.53
CA PHE A 17 -37.32 -7.54 -20.55
C PHE A 17 -36.09 -8.12 -19.84
N ALA A 18 -36.18 -9.42 -19.53
CA ALA A 18 -35.01 -10.26 -19.30
C ALA A 18 -34.40 -10.57 -20.67
N ALA A 19 -33.29 -9.92 -21.00
CA ALA A 19 -32.48 -10.25 -22.16
C ALA A 19 -31.06 -10.60 -21.68
N PHE A 20 -30.84 -11.90 -21.63
CA PHE A 20 -29.57 -12.60 -21.86
C PHE A 20 -28.41 -11.70 -22.32
N ALA A 21 -27.45 -11.48 -21.41
CA ALA A 21 -26.08 -11.15 -21.76
C ALA A 21 -25.16 -12.09 -20.98
N LEU A 22 -25.23 -13.39 -21.32
CA LEU A 22 -24.12 -14.31 -21.11
C LEU A 22 -23.05 -13.99 -22.16
N ALA A 23 -22.30 -12.93 -21.92
CA ALA A 23 -21.02 -12.73 -22.59
C ALA A 23 -19.96 -13.44 -21.75
N LEU A 24 -19.80 -14.74 -22.03
CA LEU A 24 -18.60 -15.49 -21.71
C LEU A 24 -17.43 -14.88 -22.49
N SER A 25 -16.67 -13.98 -21.88
CA SER A 25 -15.35 -13.61 -22.39
C SER A 25 -14.29 -14.48 -21.71
N SER A 26 -14.04 -15.62 -22.36
CA SER A 26 -12.71 -16.16 -22.63
C SER A 26 -11.72 -16.22 -21.47
N CYS A 27 -11.81 -17.29 -20.70
CA CYS A 27 -10.70 -17.86 -19.96
C CYS A 27 -9.64 -18.34 -20.97
N ASN A 28 -8.47 -17.70 -21.03
CA ASN A 28 -7.28 -18.27 -21.64
C ASN A 28 -6.29 -18.60 -20.53
N LYS A 29 -6.19 -19.90 -20.26
CA LYS A 29 -5.03 -20.70 -19.85
C LYS A 29 -4.01 -20.12 -18.86
N ASP A 30 -3.87 -20.89 -17.77
CA ASP A 30 -2.65 -21.14 -17.02
C ASP A 30 -1.88 -19.90 -16.56
N ASP A 31 -2.42 -19.26 -15.53
CA ASP A 31 -1.59 -18.93 -14.39
C ASP A 31 -2.26 -19.57 -13.18
N ASP A 32 -1.67 -20.68 -12.70
CA ASP A 32 -1.86 -21.12 -11.31
C ASP A 32 -1.21 -20.07 -10.40
N ALA A 33 -1.76 -18.86 -10.41
CA ALA A 33 -1.64 -17.96 -9.29
C ALA A 33 -2.40 -18.65 -8.16
N VAL A 34 -1.65 -19.28 -7.25
CA VAL A 34 -2.18 -19.72 -5.97
C VAL A 34 -3.03 -18.57 -5.46
N PRO A 35 -4.37 -18.73 -5.31
CA PRO A 35 -5.19 -17.67 -4.78
C PRO A 35 -4.62 -17.36 -3.40
N VAL A 36 -4.06 -16.15 -3.23
CA VAL A 36 -3.74 -15.63 -1.91
C VAL A 36 -5.09 -15.51 -1.22
N VAL A 37 -5.41 -16.50 -0.39
CA VAL A 37 -6.59 -16.49 0.45
C VAL A 37 -6.39 -15.34 1.41
N THR A 38 -6.96 -14.18 1.12
CA THR A 38 -7.14 -13.15 2.13
C THR A 38 -8.06 -13.75 3.20
N PRO A 39 -7.62 -13.89 4.46
CA PRO A 39 -8.46 -14.43 5.52
C PRO A 39 -9.77 -13.62 5.60
N GLU A 40 -10.91 -14.29 5.75
CA GLU A 40 -12.15 -13.61 6.08
C GLU A 40 -11.94 -12.72 7.32
N GLY A 41 -12.28 -11.44 7.22
CA GLY A 41 -12.09 -10.47 8.30
C GLY A 41 -10.87 -9.56 8.18
N THR A 42 -10.10 -9.66 7.08
CA THR A 42 -8.97 -8.75 6.78
C THR A 42 -9.48 -7.35 6.40
N GLU A 43 -8.99 -6.31 7.09
CA GLU A 43 -9.29 -4.92 6.76
C GLU A 43 -8.32 -4.40 5.69
N ASN A 44 -8.84 -3.73 4.66
CA ASN A 44 -8.00 -3.07 3.65
C ASN A 44 -7.76 -1.62 4.07
N ILE A 45 -6.49 -1.30 4.33
CA ILE A 45 -6.06 0.04 4.70
C ILE A 45 -5.59 0.76 3.45
N SER A 46 -6.20 1.89 3.15
CA SER A 46 -5.76 2.78 2.07
C SER A 46 -4.87 3.88 2.64
N LEU A 47 -3.65 3.99 2.12
CA LEU A 47 -2.69 5.02 2.51
C LEU A 47 -2.63 6.08 1.42
N SER A 48 -2.67 7.36 1.80
CA SER A 48 -2.53 8.50 0.89
C SER A 48 -1.11 9.05 0.97
N LEU A 49 -0.16 8.36 0.33
CA LEU A 49 1.27 8.68 0.35
C LEU A 49 1.65 9.44 -0.92
N SER A 50 2.42 10.52 -0.79
CA SER A 50 2.72 11.42 -1.93
C SER A 50 4.13 12.02 -1.91
N LYS A 51 4.85 11.91 -0.80
CA LYS A 51 6.24 12.34 -0.67
C LYS A 51 7.10 11.14 -0.28
N GLY A 52 8.34 11.12 -0.77
CA GLY A 52 9.31 10.08 -0.48
C GLY A 52 10.62 10.68 0.04
N TYR A 53 11.19 10.04 1.04
CA TYR A 53 12.49 10.36 1.61
C TYR A 53 13.36 9.12 1.67
N THR A 54 14.69 9.30 1.70
CA THR A 54 15.65 8.21 1.82
C THR A 54 16.78 8.58 2.75
N GLU A 55 17.25 7.60 3.52
CA GLU A 55 18.42 7.68 4.37
C GLU A 55 19.35 6.49 4.04
N ASP A 56 20.65 6.76 3.95
CA ASP A 56 21.67 5.71 3.81
C ASP A 56 22.19 5.37 5.21
N LEU A 57 21.82 4.19 5.70
CA LEU A 57 22.21 3.69 7.02
C LEU A 57 23.55 2.94 6.97
N GLY A 58 24.20 2.88 5.81
CA GLY A 58 25.52 2.31 5.60
C GLY A 58 25.54 0.84 5.19
N GLU A 59 26.64 0.17 5.47
CA GLU A 59 26.88 -1.22 5.07
C GLU A 59 26.57 -2.21 6.21
N ASP A 60 25.89 -3.30 5.87
CA ASP A 60 25.77 -4.51 6.66
C ASP A 60 26.73 -5.60 6.13
N ILE A 61 26.85 -6.73 6.84
CA ILE A 61 27.77 -7.83 6.53
C ILE A 61 27.63 -8.34 5.08
N ASN A 62 26.43 -8.30 4.50
CA ASN A 62 26.17 -8.83 3.14
C ASN A 62 25.31 -7.91 2.24
N ALA A 63 24.97 -6.70 2.68
CA ALA A 63 24.06 -5.79 1.95
C ALA A 63 24.29 -4.34 2.37
N PHE A 64 23.72 -3.39 1.63
CA PHE A 64 23.62 -1.99 2.03
C PHE A 64 22.27 -1.74 2.69
N ASN A 65 22.25 -1.01 3.80
CA ASN A 65 21.03 -0.66 4.52
C ASN A 65 20.54 0.72 4.08
N ILE A 66 19.35 0.77 3.50
CA ILE A 66 18.75 1.99 2.95
C ILE A 66 17.33 2.11 3.47
N GLU A 67 17.05 3.19 4.17
CA GLU A 67 15.72 3.47 4.65
C GLU A 67 14.94 4.31 3.65
N ILE A 68 13.66 4.01 3.49
CA ILE A 68 12.73 4.76 2.66
C ILE A 68 11.50 5.10 3.47
N PHE A 69 11.18 6.39 3.51
CA PHE A 69 9.94 6.88 4.11
C PHE A 69 9.01 7.37 3.02
N LEU A 70 7.82 6.78 2.93
CA LEU A 70 6.72 7.27 2.14
C LEU A 70 5.73 7.96 3.06
N VAL A 71 5.45 9.24 2.82
CA VAL A 71 4.61 10.03 3.72
C VAL A 71 3.47 10.73 2.99
N SER A 72 2.41 10.97 3.74
CA SER A 72 1.28 11.80 3.30
C SER A 72 1.66 13.26 3.03
N ASN A 73 0.81 13.96 2.28
CA ASN A 73 1.13 15.31 1.79
C ASN A 73 1.28 16.33 2.95
N GLU A 74 0.59 16.10 4.05
CA GLU A 74 0.55 16.94 5.24
C GLU A 74 1.77 16.74 6.15
N MET A 75 2.55 15.67 5.94
CA MET A 75 3.73 15.34 6.74
C MET A 75 5.01 15.92 6.14
N THR A 76 5.86 16.55 6.94
CA THR A 76 7.12 17.16 6.48
C THR A 76 8.25 16.71 7.39
N PHE A 77 9.42 16.40 6.81
CA PHE A 77 10.60 16.13 7.61
C PHE A 77 11.16 17.44 8.18
N ASN A 78 11.37 17.49 9.49
CA ASN A 78 12.02 18.61 10.15
C ASN A 78 13.50 18.27 10.38
N THR A 79 14.38 18.94 9.64
CA THR A 79 15.82 18.73 9.69
C THR A 79 16.48 19.17 11.00
N ASP A 80 15.84 20.06 11.77
CA ASP A 80 16.38 20.51 13.05
C ASP A 80 16.14 19.46 14.16
N SER A 81 15.03 18.73 14.09
CA SER A 81 14.66 17.70 15.06
C SER A 81 14.96 16.27 14.61
N GLY A 82 15.13 16.05 13.30
CA GLY A 82 15.25 14.70 12.72
C GLY A 82 13.94 13.91 12.73
N GLU A 83 12.79 14.59 12.71
CA GLU A 83 11.47 13.94 12.88
C GLU A 83 10.46 14.38 11.82
N PHE A 84 9.55 13.47 11.44
CA PHE A 84 8.38 13.83 10.64
C PHE A 84 7.34 14.58 11.49
N GLN A 85 6.90 15.74 11.01
CA GLN A 85 5.91 16.58 11.66
C GLN A 85 4.70 16.80 10.75
N GLY A 86 3.51 16.84 11.35
CA GLY A 86 2.25 17.03 10.64
C GLY A 86 1.15 16.14 11.19
N ASN A 87 0.06 16.04 10.44
CA ASN A 87 -1.00 15.07 10.73
C ASN A 87 -1.21 14.19 9.50
N GLY A 88 -0.77 12.93 9.57
CA GLY A 88 -0.95 12.01 8.47
C GLY A 88 -0.28 10.66 8.73
N THR A 89 0.20 10.05 7.66
CA THR A 89 0.82 8.72 7.67
C THR A 89 2.29 8.82 7.28
N VAL A 90 3.11 8.01 7.94
CA VAL A 90 4.47 7.65 7.58
C VAL A 90 4.50 6.13 7.39
N LEU A 91 4.91 5.67 6.22
CA LEU A 91 5.22 4.27 5.93
C LEU A 91 6.74 4.19 5.77
N GLU A 92 7.35 3.39 6.61
CA GLU A 92 8.80 3.17 6.67
C GLU A 92 9.14 1.81 6.06
N PHE A 93 10.24 1.76 5.33
CA PHE A 93 10.86 0.54 4.85
C PHE A 93 12.37 0.60 5.12
N ASP A 94 12.91 -0.36 5.86
CA ASP A 94 14.36 -0.61 5.91
C ASP A 94 14.67 -1.68 4.84
N PHE A 95 15.40 -1.27 3.79
CA PHE A 95 15.77 -2.12 2.66
C PHE A 95 17.22 -2.56 2.74
N HIS A 96 17.43 -3.85 2.50
CA HIS A 96 18.75 -4.40 2.21
C HIS A 96 18.99 -4.47 0.70
N SER A 97 19.84 -3.59 0.20
CA SER A 97 20.19 -3.49 -1.22
C SER A 97 21.46 -4.27 -1.57
N SER A 98 21.53 -4.75 -2.82
CA SER A 98 22.73 -5.39 -3.37
C SER A 98 23.80 -4.39 -3.84
N THR A 99 23.47 -3.10 -3.81
CA THR A 99 24.34 -1.98 -4.22
C THR A 99 24.26 -0.85 -3.18
N ASN A 100 25.23 0.07 -3.19
CA ASN A 100 25.24 1.27 -2.34
C ASN A 100 24.18 2.32 -2.67
N THR A 101 23.22 1.94 -3.51
CA THR A 101 21.99 2.66 -3.81
C THR A 101 20.87 1.63 -3.79
N LEU A 102 19.62 2.09 -3.67
CA LEU A 102 18.48 1.17 -3.78
C LEU A 102 18.55 0.48 -5.15
N ALA A 103 18.52 -0.85 -5.17
CA ALA A 103 18.59 -1.62 -6.41
C ALA A 103 17.18 -1.80 -6.97
N ALA A 104 17.04 -1.82 -8.30
CA ALA A 104 15.78 -2.27 -8.89
C ALA A 104 15.58 -3.77 -8.62
N GLY A 105 14.35 -4.16 -8.31
CA GLY A 105 14.04 -5.55 -7.99
C GLY A 105 12.78 -5.69 -7.15
N THR A 106 12.42 -6.95 -6.86
CA THR A 106 11.34 -7.25 -5.92
C THR A 106 11.97 -7.65 -4.59
N TYR A 107 11.68 -6.84 -3.57
CA TYR A 107 12.07 -7.06 -2.20
C TYR A 107 10.97 -7.86 -1.50
N SER A 108 11.35 -8.89 -0.77
CA SER A 108 10.41 -9.70 0.03
C SER A 108 10.60 -9.41 1.50
N PHE A 109 9.50 -9.38 2.24
CA PHE A 109 9.51 -9.16 3.68
C PHE A 109 10.35 -10.23 4.40
N GLU A 110 11.06 -9.83 5.45
CA GLU A 110 11.81 -10.72 6.34
C GLU A 110 11.71 -10.24 7.80
N ASP A 111 11.17 -11.10 8.69
CA ASP A 111 11.07 -10.83 10.13
C ASP A 111 12.43 -11.16 10.79
N TYR A 112 13.12 -10.17 11.36
CA TYR A 112 14.55 -10.28 11.62
C TYR A 112 14.96 -11.00 12.91
N THR A 113 15.98 -11.86 12.83
CA THR A 113 16.74 -12.30 14.02
C THR A 113 18.25 -12.53 13.86
N THR A 114 18.88 -12.72 12.68
CA THR A 114 20.37 -12.67 12.46
C THR A 114 20.83 -13.24 11.09
N ASP A 115 20.64 -12.49 10.00
CA ASP A 115 21.48 -12.47 8.77
C ASP A 115 20.74 -11.65 7.69
N ARG A 116 21.40 -10.63 7.12
CA ARG A 116 20.76 -9.67 6.21
C ARG A 116 21.18 -9.94 4.78
N SER A 117 20.27 -10.51 3.99
CA SER A 117 20.49 -10.77 2.56
C SER A 117 19.94 -9.63 1.70
N ALA A 118 20.52 -9.42 0.52
CA ALA A 118 20.02 -8.40 -0.40
C ALA A 118 18.60 -8.72 -0.91
N LEU A 119 17.89 -7.67 -1.31
CA LEU A 119 16.49 -7.69 -1.77
C LEU A 119 15.50 -8.12 -0.67
N LYS A 120 15.74 -7.66 0.56
CA LYS A 120 14.90 -7.86 1.74
C LYS A 120 14.45 -6.55 2.33
N PHE A 121 13.31 -6.56 3.01
CA PHE A 121 12.84 -5.41 3.75
C PHE A 121 12.08 -5.80 5.01
N ASP A 122 12.03 -4.86 5.94
CA ASP A 122 11.07 -4.76 7.03
C ASP A 122 10.56 -3.31 7.10
N GLY A 123 9.82 -2.99 8.15
CA GLY A 123 9.34 -1.64 8.40
C GLY A 123 8.03 -1.59 9.16
N ASP A 124 7.57 -0.37 9.38
CA ASP A 124 6.38 -0.06 10.16
C ASP A 124 5.56 1.04 9.46
N ILE A 125 4.32 1.21 9.91
CA ILE A 125 3.44 2.30 9.51
C ILE A 125 3.03 3.06 10.76
N ASP A 126 3.38 4.34 10.83
CA ASP A 126 2.86 5.27 11.82
C ASP A 126 1.76 6.16 11.23
N ILE A 127 0.72 6.37 12.02
CA ILE A 127 -0.36 7.31 11.74
C ILE A 127 -0.43 8.26 12.92
N THR A 128 -0.03 9.52 12.71
CA THR A 128 0.25 10.52 13.77
C THR A 128 -0.95 10.85 14.68
N ASN A 129 -2.15 10.35 14.38
CA ASN A 129 -3.36 10.44 15.23
C ASN A 129 -4.21 9.16 15.22
N GLY A 130 -3.60 8.02 14.88
CA GLY A 130 -4.26 6.75 14.69
C GLY A 130 -3.53 5.60 15.37
N LYS A 131 -3.81 4.39 14.91
CA LYS A 131 -3.06 3.20 15.30
C LYS A 131 -1.86 3.05 14.36
N GLY A 132 -0.68 2.78 14.90
CA GLY A 132 0.43 2.25 14.12
C GLY A 132 0.19 0.78 13.75
N PHE A 133 0.85 0.34 12.68
CA PHE A 133 0.84 -1.05 12.22
C PHE A 133 2.27 -1.51 12.04
N SER A 134 2.53 -2.77 12.37
CA SER A 134 3.79 -3.40 11.99
C SER A 134 3.62 -4.21 10.72
N ILE A 135 4.61 -4.16 9.83
CA ILE A 135 4.62 -5.02 8.64
C ILE A 135 5.02 -6.43 9.09
N LYS A 136 4.26 -7.44 8.67
CA LYS A 136 4.52 -8.87 8.97
C LYS A 136 4.67 -9.73 7.73
N GLY A 137 4.58 -9.13 6.56
CA GLY A 137 4.67 -9.83 5.30
C GLY A 137 4.44 -8.90 4.13
N GLY A 138 4.79 -9.37 2.94
CA GLY A 138 4.52 -8.65 1.70
C GLY A 138 5.72 -8.54 0.78
N THR A 139 5.52 -7.75 -0.26
CA THR A 139 6.53 -7.46 -1.27
C THR A 139 6.54 -5.98 -1.61
N VAL A 140 7.72 -5.46 -1.91
CA VAL A 140 7.88 -4.15 -2.52
C VAL A 140 8.69 -4.31 -3.80
N LYS A 141 8.14 -3.84 -4.92
CA LYS A 141 8.84 -3.82 -6.19
C LYS A 141 9.38 -2.41 -6.45
N ILE A 142 10.70 -2.34 -6.62
CA ILE A 142 11.43 -1.12 -6.96
C ILE A 142 11.73 -1.12 -8.46
N SER A 143 11.39 -0.03 -9.12
CA SER A 143 11.79 0.27 -10.49
C SER A 143 12.07 1.76 -10.66
N TYR A 144 12.57 2.15 -11.84
CA TYR A 144 12.92 3.53 -12.15
C TYR A 144 12.26 3.98 -13.44
N ASP A 145 11.74 5.20 -13.45
CA ASP A 145 11.28 5.91 -14.65
C ASP A 145 12.01 7.24 -14.76
N GLY A 146 13.10 7.24 -15.54
CA GLY A 146 14.04 8.34 -15.57
C GLY A 146 14.77 8.47 -14.23
N ASP A 147 14.64 9.64 -13.60
CA ASP A 147 15.20 9.96 -12.28
C ASP A 147 14.24 9.62 -11.13
N GLN A 148 13.01 9.19 -11.43
CA GLN A 148 12.00 8.92 -10.41
C GLN A 148 12.08 7.46 -9.96
N THR A 149 12.02 7.26 -8.64
CA THR A 149 11.83 5.95 -8.04
C THR A 149 10.35 5.59 -8.11
N VAL A 150 10.07 4.36 -8.50
CA VAL A 150 8.73 3.76 -8.50
C VAL A 150 8.74 2.60 -7.51
N LEU A 151 7.95 2.73 -6.43
CA LEU A 151 7.71 1.66 -5.45
C LEU A 151 6.27 1.15 -5.64
N GLU A 152 6.10 -0.14 -5.84
CA GLU A 152 4.79 -0.81 -5.82
C GLU A 152 4.78 -1.80 -4.65
N TYR A 153 3.85 -1.66 -3.71
CA TYR A 153 3.83 -2.48 -2.49
C TYR A 153 2.51 -3.22 -2.30
N ASP A 154 2.62 -4.42 -1.72
CA ASP A 154 1.53 -5.27 -1.26
C ASP A 154 1.95 -5.84 0.10
N LEU A 155 1.35 -5.33 1.18
CA LEU A 155 1.81 -5.54 2.56
C LEU A 155 0.73 -6.20 3.41
N ILE A 156 1.20 -7.08 4.29
CA ILE A 156 0.43 -7.69 5.37
C ILE A 156 0.82 -6.97 6.65
N LEU A 157 -0.19 -6.48 7.35
CA LEU A 157 -0.05 -5.63 8.52
C LEU A 157 -0.61 -6.34 9.75
N ASP A 158 0.12 -6.24 10.84
CA ASP A 158 -0.36 -6.58 12.17
C ASP A 158 -0.78 -5.30 12.89
N SER A 159 -2.06 -5.26 13.25
CA SER A 159 -2.62 -4.14 14.00
C SER A 159 -2.25 -4.33 15.45
N ILE A 160 -1.47 -3.40 16.00
CA ILE A 160 -0.97 -3.41 17.39
C ILE A 160 -2.12 -3.52 18.42
N ASN A 161 -3.39 -3.33 18.01
CA ASN A 161 -4.55 -3.26 18.89
C ASN A 161 -5.76 -4.12 18.46
N THR A 162 -5.62 -5.06 17.52
CA THR A 162 -6.71 -5.99 17.14
C THR A 162 -6.16 -7.32 16.64
N ASP A 163 -6.82 -8.44 16.95
CA ASP A 163 -6.50 -9.79 16.42
C ASP A 163 -6.81 -9.96 14.91
N LYS A 164 -6.91 -8.87 14.17
CA LYS A 164 -7.22 -8.86 12.73
C LYS A 164 -5.99 -8.43 11.96
N ASN A 165 -5.54 -9.32 11.10
CA ASN A 165 -4.60 -8.96 10.04
C ASN A 165 -5.28 -7.90 9.16
N SER A 166 -4.49 -6.92 8.76
CA SER A 166 -4.89 -5.93 7.76
C SER A 166 -3.96 -6.04 6.56
N THR A 167 -4.38 -5.51 5.43
CA THR A 167 -3.53 -5.44 4.23
C THR A 167 -3.55 -4.04 3.66
N THR A 168 -2.46 -3.64 3.03
CA THR A 168 -2.42 -2.41 2.24
C THR A 168 -1.68 -2.65 0.93
N LYS A 169 -2.21 -2.03 -0.14
CA LYS A 169 -1.56 -2.00 -1.46
C LYS A 169 -1.49 -0.56 -1.93
N GLY A 170 -0.42 -0.24 -2.64
CA GLY A 170 -0.26 1.10 -3.18
C GLY A 170 0.98 1.22 -4.03
N SER A 171 1.19 2.44 -4.53
CA SER A 171 2.36 2.77 -5.31
C SER A 171 2.80 4.20 -5.03
N PHE A 172 4.10 4.42 -4.99
CA PHE A 172 4.71 5.73 -5.02
C PHE A 172 5.51 5.89 -6.31
N LYS A 173 5.43 7.09 -6.89
CA LYS A 173 6.30 7.51 -7.98
C LYS A 173 6.76 8.94 -7.72
N GLY A 174 8.05 9.15 -7.61
CA GLY A 174 8.62 10.46 -7.39
C GLY A 174 10.11 10.42 -7.07
N LEU A 175 10.66 11.61 -6.82
CA LEU A 175 12.01 11.75 -6.29
C LEU A 175 11.99 11.43 -4.79
N LEU A 176 13.07 10.80 -4.33
CA LEU A 176 13.33 10.59 -2.92
C LEU A 176 14.23 11.74 -2.43
N ALA A 177 13.74 12.53 -1.48
CA ALA A 177 14.56 13.54 -0.83
C ALA A 177 15.50 12.88 0.19
N ILE A 178 16.79 13.21 0.14
CA ILE A 178 17.76 12.69 1.10
C ILE A 178 17.54 13.36 2.45
N ILE A 179 17.53 12.56 3.51
CA ILE A 179 17.55 12.99 4.91
C ILE A 179 18.78 12.38 5.58
N GLU A 180 19.42 13.17 6.46
CA GLU A 180 20.67 12.87 7.18
C GLU A 180 20.51 13.24 8.66
#